data_AF-A0A180GX40-F1
#
_entry.id   AF-A0A180GX40-F1
#
_cell.length_a   1.000
_cell.length_b   1.000
_cell.length_c   1.000
_cell.angle_alpha   90.00
_cell.angle_beta   90.00
_cell.angle_gamma   90.00
#
_symmetry.space_group_name_H-M   'P 1'
#
loop_
_entity.id
_entity.type
_entity.pdbx_description
1 polymer ?
#
loop_
_entity_poly.entity_id
_entity_poly.type
_entity_poly.pdbx_seq_one_letter_code
_entity_poly.pdbx_strand_id
1 'polypeptide(L)'
;MPTKPDPRVASVHLLLVVLLLLILVPAAPQDHSWPKMTSGSEDERAGADAESLVLADKQADEQARPSPSPEPAEPPADYIITLRQDTTKEQWEQYKLQLVGQGAEIRHEYFSLILKGFAVALRPSKLQAFQQDPLVKHVDLGQSVGGGAEPVGLVSGVAAPLSLV
;
A
#
# COMPACT_ATOMS: atom_id res chain seq x y z
N MET A 1 -17.73 -25.51 41.29
CA MET A 1 -17.33 -24.16 41.72
C MET A 1 -17.11 -23.31 40.47
N PRO A 2 -17.87 -22.24 40.23
CA PRO A 2 -17.68 -21.38 39.06
C PRO A 2 -16.44 -20.50 39.27
N THR A 3 -15.45 -20.66 38.40
CA THR A 3 -14.23 -19.85 38.38
C THR A 3 -14.55 -18.43 37.94
N LYS A 4 -14.20 -17.46 38.78
CA LYS A 4 -14.41 -16.03 38.52
C LYS A 4 -13.62 -15.64 37.26
N PRO A 5 -14.26 -15.05 36.24
CA PRO A 5 -13.58 -14.68 35.00
C PRO A 5 -12.52 -13.60 35.27
N ASP A 6 -11.34 -13.79 34.68
CA ASP A 6 -10.19 -12.92 34.85
C ASP A 6 -10.46 -11.55 34.18
N PRO A 7 -10.34 -10.42 34.90
CA PRO A 7 -10.73 -9.10 34.39
C PRO A 7 -9.90 -8.66 33.17
N ARG A 8 -8.72 -9.25 32.96
CA ARG A 8 -7.87 -8.98 31.80
C ARG A 8 -8.45 -9.53 30.50
N VAL A 9 -9.09 -10.71 30.57
CA VAL A 9 -9.73 -11.35 29.40
C VAL A 9 -10.99 -10.59 28.99
N ALA A 10 -11.74 -10.10 29.97
CA ALA A 10 -12.92 -9.26 29.74
C ALA A 10 -12.56 -7.93 29.06
N SER A 11 -11.42 -7.33 29.41
CA SER A 11 -10.96 -6.06 28.83
C SER A 11 -10.55 -6.21 27.36
N VAL A 12 -9.84 -7.29 27.00
CA VAL A 12 -9.48 -7.57 25.60
C VAL A 12 -10.74 -7.87 24.78
N HIS A 13 -11.69 -8.64 25.33
CA HIS A 13 -12.97 -8.89 24.65
C HIS A 13 -13.77 -7.61 24.44
N LEU A 14 -13.83 -6.72 25.44
CA LEU A 14 -14.54 -5.44 25.31
C LEU A 14 -13.89 -4.57 24.21
N LEU A 15 -12.55 -4.49 24.19
CA LEU A 15 -11.82 -3.72 23.18
C LEU A 15 -12.04 -4.29 21.77
N LEU A 16 -12.05 -5.61 21.64
CA LEU A 16 -12.27 -6.31 20.37
C LEU A 16 -13.72 -6.14 19.89
N VAL A 17 -14.70 -6.17 20.79
CA VAL A 17 -16.12 -5.90 20.48
C VAL A 17 -16.34 -4.43 20.09
N VAL A 18 -15.69 -3.48 20.77
CA VAL A 18 -15.75 -2.05 20.41
C VAL A 18 -15.12 -1.80 19.03
N LEU A 19 -13.98 -2.43 18.75
CA LEU A 19 -13.34 -2.37 17.44
C LEU A 19 -14.27 -2.94 16.35
N LEU A 20 -14.91 -4.09 16.61
CA LEU A 20 -15.86 -4.72 15.68
C LEU A 20 -17.09 -3.84 15.40
N LEU A 21 -17.60 -3.11 16.41
CA LEU A 21 -18.72 -2.19 16.24
C LEU A 21 -18.35 -0.94 15.43
N LEU A 22 -17.11 -0.45 15.50
CA LEU A 22 -16.65 0.69 14.70
C LEU A 22 -16.52 0.35 13.20
N ILE A 23 -16.25 -0.92 12.87
CA ILE A 23 -16.13 -1.38 11.47
C ILE A 23 -17.53 -1.65 10.86
N LEU A 24 -18.56 -1.79 11.70
CA LEU A 24 -19.93 -2.11 11.27
C LEU A 24 -20.84 -0.90 11.04
N VAL A 25 -20.31 0.33 11.00
CA VAL A 25 -21.11 1.51 10.60
C VAL A 25 -21.16 1.56 9.07
N PRO A 26 -22.28 1.20 8.41
CA PRO A 26 -22.39 1.41 6.98
C PRO A 26 -22.38 2.91 6.71
N ALA A 27 -21.42 3.37 5.91
CA ALA A 27 -21.48 4.69 5.31
C ALA A 27 -22.77 4.79 4.51
N ALA A 28 -23.72 5.58 5.01
CA ALA A 28 -24.96 5.86 4.28
C ALA A 28 -24.60 6.44 2.89
N PRO A 29 -25.30 6.03 1.82
CA PRO A 29 -25.07 6.58 0.49
C PRO A 29 -25.41 8.07 0.49
N GLN A 30 -24.41 8.91 0.21
CA GLN A 30 -24.60 10.32 -0.09
C GLN A 30 -25.24 10.43 -1.48
N ASP A 31 -26.55 10.57 -1.50
CA ASP A 31 -27.35 10.88 -2.68
C ASP A 31 -26.88 12.21 -3.28
N HIS A 32 -25.99 12.15 -4.27
CA HIS A 32 -25.55 13.31 -5.03
C HIS A 32 -26.61 13.65 -6.07
N SER A 33 -27.69 14.27 -5.61
CA SER A 33 -28.69 14.90 -6.44
C SER A 33 -28.10 16.21 -7.00
N TRP A 34 -27.63 16.18 -8.25
CA TRP A 34 -27.15 17.36 -8.96
C TRP A 34 -28.33 18.30 -9.28
N PRO A 35 -28.29 19.59 -8.92
CA PRO A 35 -29.19 20.57 -9.50
C PRO A 35 -28.74 20.93 -10.92
N LYS A 36 -29.74 20.96 -11.79
CA LYS A 36 -29.69 21.19 -13.23
C LYS A 36 -29.96 22.68 -13.53
N MET A 37 -29.07 23.30 -14.32
CA MET A 37 -29.22 24.55 -15.12
C MET A 37 -29.46 25.83 -14.28
N THR A 38 -28.90 27.00 -14.61
CA THR A 38 -29.22 27.91 -15.73
C THR A 38 -28.01 28.80 -16.06
N SER A 39 -27.59 28.98 -17.32
CA SER A 39 -27.99 30.07 -18.23
C SER A 39 -28.02 31.46 -17.59
N GLY A 40 -27.13 32.37 -18.00
CA GLY A 40 -27.26 33.80 -17.70
C GLY A 40 -25.99 34.64 -17.79
N SER A 41 -25.82 35.27 -18.96
CA SER A 41 -25.40 36.66 -19.15
C SER A 41 -23.93 37.08 -18.94
N GLU A 42 -23.38 37.44 -20.10
CA GLU A 42 -22.36 38.46 -20.36
C GLU A 42 -22.53 39.70 -19.47
N ASP A 43 -21.42 40.18 -18.89
CA ASP A 43 -21.24 41.60 -18.68
C ASP A 43 -19.74 41.97 -18.72
N GLU A 44 -19.49 42.93 -19.59
CA GLU A 44 -18.22 43.48 -20.01
C GLU A 44 -17.94 44.71 -19.16
N ARG A 45 -16.79 44.79 -18.46
CA ARG A 45 -16.32 46.09 -17.97
C ARG A 45 -14.81 46.21 -17.93
N ALA A 46 -14.33 47.02 -18.86
CA ALA A 46 -13.03 47.65 -18.88
C ALA A 46 -12.77 48.49 -17.62
N GLY A 47 -11.50 48.65 -17.23
CA GLY A 47 -11.10 49.73 -16.35
C GLY A 47 -9.81 49.54 -15.58
N ALA A 48 -8.73 50.06 -16.17
CA ALA A 48 -7.67 50.85 -15.53
C ALA A 48 -6.73 50.21 -14.50
N ASP A 49 -5.51 49.93 -14.98
CA ASP A 49 -4.26 50.60 -14.56
C ASP A 49 -4.26 51.30 -13.19
N ALA A 50 -3.44 50.79 -12.27
CA ALA A 50 -2.65 51.62 -11.36
C ALA A 50 -1.49 50.80 -10.77
N GLU A 51 -0.28 51.14 -11.21
CA GLU A 51 0.95 50.84 -10.48
C GLU A 51 0.90 51.44 -9.08
N SER A 52 1.32 50.69 -8.06
CA SER A 52 1.91 51.28 -6.86
C SER A 52 2.85 50.29 -6.19
N LEU A 53 4.14 50.56 -6.38
CA LEU A 53 5.26 50.07 -5.59
C LEU A 53 5.07 50.41 -4.12
N VAL A 54 5.04 49.40 -3.24
CA VAL A 54 5.54 49.55 -1.87
C VAL A 54 6.41 48.35 -1.52
N LEU A 55 7.69 48.68 -1.33
CA LEU A 55 8.76 47.85 -0.80
C LEU A 55 8.58 47.57 0.69
N ALA A 56 9.18 46.45 1.09
CA ALA A 56 9.62 46.07 2.43
C ALA A 56 8.54 45.55 3.39
N ASP A 57 8.65 44.28 3.76
CA ASP A 57 9.34 43.97 5.01
C ASP A 57 9.82 42.51 5.05
N LYS A 58 10.78 42.29 5.93
CA LYS A 58 11.84 41.30 5.92
C LYS A 58 11.49 40.25 6.98
N GLN A 59 11.03 39.07 6.57
CA GLN A 59 11.10 37.83 7.39
C GLN A 59 12.06 36.90 6.66
N ALA A 60 13.32 36.70 7.05
CA ALA A 60 13.82 36.30 8.36
C ALA A 60 13.00 35.15 8.94
N ASP A 61 13.12 33.97 8.32
CA ASP A 61 13.45 32.71 9.00
C ASP A 61 13.82 31.65 7.95
N GLU A 62 15.01 31.76 7.36
CA GLU A 62 15.63 30.62 6.66
C GLU A 62 16.17 29.66 7.72
N GLN A 63 15.23 29.05 8.43
CA GLN A 63 15.49 27.94 9.31
C GLN A 63 15.92 26.79 8.39
N ALA A 64 17.24 26.57 8.36
CA ALA A 64 17.88 25.42 7.76
C ALA A 64 17.18 24.16 8.29
N ARG A 65 16.13 23.71 7.59
CA ARG A 65 15.58 22.38 7.77
C ARG A 65 16.74 21.45 7.40
N PRO A 66 17.21 20.58 8.30
CA PRO A 66 18.06 19.50 7.86
C PRO A 66 17.27 18.78 6.76
N SER A 67 17.79 18.83 5.53
CA SER A 67 17.29 18.00 4.45
C SER A 67 17.15 16.60 5.01
N PRO A 68 15.95 15.99 5.01
CA PRO A 68 15.84 14.60 5.43
C PRO A 68 16.77 13.84 4.49
N SER A 69 17.90 13.39 5.06
CA SER A 69 18.81 12.48 4.39
C SER A 69 17.91 11.38 3.82
N PRO A 70 17.97 11.08 2.51
CA PRO A 70 17.14 10.03 1.94
C PRO A 70 17.52 8.74 2.65
N GLU A 71 16.74 8.39 3.68
CA GLU A 71 16.81 7.10 4.34
C GLU A 71 16.66 6.06 3.22
N PRO A 72 17.50 5.03 3.16
CA PRO A 72 17.44 4.05 2.09
C PRO A 72 16.02 3.49 2.01
N ALA A 73 15.26 3.93 1.01
CA ALA A 73 13.90 3.47 0.81
C ALA A 73 14.00 1.99 0.46
N GLU A 74 13.57 1.14 1.39
CA GLU A 74 13.55 -0.31 1.20
C GLU A 74 12.80 -0.63 -0.11
N PRO A 75 13.43 -1.34 -1.05
CA PRO A 75 12.78 -1.67 -2.32
C PRO A 75 11.57 -2.57 -2.07
N PRO A 76 10.46 -2.39 -2.80
CA PRO A 76 9.34 -3.31 -2.72
C PRO A 76 9.75 -4.70 -3.25
N ALA A 77 9.25 -5.73 -2.59
CA ALA A 77 9.39 -7.13 -3.03
C ALA A 77 8.01 -7.69 -3.40
N ASP A 78 7.99 -8.68 -4.28
CA ASP A 78 6.75 -9.37 -4.65
C ASP A 78 6.38 -10.39 -3.57
N TYR A 79 5.10 -10.45 -3.24
CA TYR A 79 4.52 -11.38 -2.28
C TYR A 79 3.21 -11.97 -2.83
N ILE A 80 2.93 -13.21 -2.45
CA ILE A 80 1.63 -13.84 -2.65
C ILE A 80 0.93 -13.94 -1.30
N ILE A 81 -0.15 -13.20 -1.15
CA ILE A 81 -1.01 -13.22 0.04
C ILE A 81 -2.18 -14.15 -0.27
N THR A 82 -2.21 -15.28 0.42
CA THR A 82 -3.29 -16.27 0.32
C THR A 82 -4.28 -16.06 1.45
N LEU A 83 -5.54 -15.82 1.11
CA LEU A 83 -6.64 -15.71 2.05
C LEU A 83 -7.27 -17.08 2.31
N ARG A 84 -8.08 -17.17 3.38
CA ARG A 84 -8.82 -18.38 3.69
C ARG A 84 -9.83 -18.73 2.59
N GLN A 85 -10.16 -20.01 2.46
CA GLN A 85 -11.11 -20.46 1.42
C GLN A 85 -12.54 -19.97 1.68
N ASP A 86 -12.91 -19.74 2.94
CA ASP A 86 -14.22 -19.26 3.36
C ASP A 86 -14.40 -17.74 3.19
N THR A 87 -13.36 -17.00 2.80
CA THR A 87 -13.43 -15.56 2.58
C THR A 87 -14.51 -15.21 1.55
N THR A 88 -15.45 -14.34 1.92
CA THR A 88 -16.54 -13.89 1.04
C THR A 88 -16.03 -12.86 0.02
N LYS A 89 -16.85 -12.56 -1.00
CA LYS A 89 -16.48 -11.54 -2.02
C LYS A 89 -16.27 -10.17 -1.37
N GLU A 90 -17.16 -9.82 -0.44
CA GLU A 90 -17.13 -8.54 0.27
C GLU A 90 -15.88 -8.42 1.12
N GLN A 91 -15.52 -9.48 1.87
CA GLN A 91 -14.28 -9.52 2.65
C GLN A 91 -13.04 -9.41 1.78
N TRP A 92 -13.05 -10.10 0.64
CA TRP A 92 -11.96 -10.03 -0.33
C TRP A 92 -11.80 -8.63 -0.93
N GLU A 93 -12.90 -7.95 -1.27
CA GLU A 93 -12.89 -6.56 -1.77
C GLU A 93 -12.42 -5.57 -0.69
N GLN A 94 -12.86 -5.74 0.55
CA GLN A 94 -12.39 -4.93 1.67
C GLN A 94 -10.89 -5.12 1.92
N TYR A 95 -10.41 -6.36 1.82
CA TYR A 95 -9.00 -6.68 1.98
C TYR A 95 -8.15 -6.07 0.86
N LYS A 96 -8.67 -6.03 -0.38
CA LYS A 96 -8.05 -5.33 -1.50
C LYS A 96 -7.83 -3.84 -1.18
N LEU A 97 -8.84 -3.17 -0.63
CA LEU A 97 -8.74 -1.76 -0.24
C LEU A 97 -7.69 -1.55 0.87
N GLN A 98 -7.63 -2.45 1.84
CA GLN A 98 -6.62 -2.43 2.90
C GLN A 98 -5.19 -2.58 2.35
N LEU A 99 -4.98 -3.47 1.37
CA LEU A 99 -3.68 -3.63 0.71
C LEU A 99 -3.22 -2.33 0.03
N VAL A 100 -4.10 -1.74 -0.79
CA VAL A 100 -3.81 -0.47 -1.47
C VAL A 100 -3.60 0.66 -0.48
N GLY A 101 -4.41 0.74 0.58
CA GLY A 101 -4.29 1.75 1.63
C GLY A 101 -2.97 1.68 2.42
N GLN A 102 -2.33 0.52 2.46
CA GLN A 102 -1.00 0.33 3.07
C GLN A 102 0.16 0.53 2.09
N GLY A 103 -0.13 0.92 0.85
CA GLY A 103 0.85 1.15 -0.20
C GLY A 103 1.32 -0.12 -0.91
N ALA A 104 0.53 -1.20 -0.87
CA ALA A 104 0.77 -2.36 -1.71
C ALA A 104 0.32 -2.06 -3.15
N GLU A 105 1.13 -2.48 -4.12
CA GLU A 105 0.74 -2.48 -5.53
C GLU A 105 0.22 -3.86 -5.91
N ILE A 106 -1.04 -3.96 -6.35
CA ILE A 106 -1.64 -5.24 -6.72
C ILE A 106 -1.20 -5.62 -8.13
N ARG A 107 -0.41 -6.70 -8.23
CA ARG A 107 0.06 -7.28 -9.50
C ARG A 107 -0.95 -8.24 -10.09
N HIS A 108 -1.58 -9.06 -9.23
CA HIS A 108 -2.57 -10.04 -9.64
C HIS A 108 -3.62 -10.27 -8.56
N GLU A 109 -4.86 -10.49 -8.99
CA GLU A 109 -6.01 -10.80 -8.14
C GLU A 109 -6.41 -12.26 -8.33
N TYR A 110 -6.55 -13.02 -7.24
CA TYR A 110 -7.04 -14.40 -7.26
C TYR A 110 -8.36 -14.46 -6.52
N PHE A 111 -9.44 -14.75 -7.25
CA PHE A 111 -10.75 -15.03 -6.67
C PHE A 111 -11.35 -16.26 -7.34
N SER A 112 -10.79 -17.42 -7.02
CA SER A 112 -11.19 -18.71 -7.61
C SER A 112 -11.54 -19.71 -6.51
N LEU A 113 -12.16 -20.83 -6.91
CA LEU A 113 -12.48 -21.95 -6.01
C LEU A 113 -11.23 -22.53 -5.33
N ILE A 114 -10.09 -22.52 -6.01
CA ILE A 114 -8.84 -23.15 -5.57
C ILE A 114 -7.97 -22.18 -4.76
N LEU A 115 -7.98 -20.89 -5.12
CA LEU A 115 -7.16 -19.85 -4.51
C LEU A 115 -7.91 -18.52 -4.43
N LYS A 116 -7.93 -17.95 -3.23
CA LYS A 116 -8.37 -16.57 -2.96
C LYS A 116 -7.19 -15.81 -2.40
N GLY A 117 -6.86 -14.66 -2.97
CA GLY A 117 -5.66 -13.93 -2.58
C GLY A 117 -5.22 -12.88 -3.59
N PHE A 118 -4.01 -12.39 -3.40
CA PHE A 118 -3.41 -11.33 -4.20
C PHE A 118 -1.91 -11.57 -4.37
N ALA A 119 -1.39 -11.34 -5.58
CA ALA A 119 0.03 -11.08 -5.77
C ALA A 119 0.24 -9.56 -5.66
N VAL A 120 1.12 -9.13 -4.76
CA VAL A 120 1.35 -7.72 -4.47
C VAL A 120 2.84 -7.40 -4.43
N ALA A 121 3.23 -6.22 -4.89
CA ALA A 121 4.52 -5.63 -4.57
C ALA A 121 4.38 -4.77 -3.33
N LEU A 122 5.18 -5.05 -2.29
CA LEU A 122 5.08 -4.40 -0.99
C LEU A 122 6.45 -4.31 -0.32
N ARG A 123 6.66 -3.28 0.51
CA ARG A 123 7.86 -3.19 1.35
C ARG A 123 7.83 -4.23 2.48
N PRO A 124 8.90 -5.02 2.69
CA PRO A 124 8.96 -6.04 3.75
C PRO A 124 8.61 -5.53 5.14
N SER A 125 8.99 -4.28 5.48
CA SER A 125 8.61 -3.61 6.73
C SER A 125 7.09 -3.57 7.01
N LYS A 126 6.24 -3.66 5.98
CA LYS A 126 4.77 -3.68 6.10
C LYS A 126 4.18 -5.08 6.15
N LEU A 127 4.96 -6.11 5.84
CA LEU A 127 4.51 -7.51 5.73
C LEU A 127 3.94 -8.06 7.05
N GLN A 128 4.51 -7.65 8.18
CA GLN A 128 4.15 -8.16 9.50
C GLN A 128 2.68 -7.90 9.84
N ALA A 129 2.12 -6.76 9.42
CA ALA A 129 0.72 -6.42 9.66
C ALA A 129 -0.24 -7.40 8.96
N PHE A 130 0.13 -7.91 7.78
CA PHE A 130 -0.70 -8.85 7.02
C PHE A 130 -0.61 -10.27 7.55
N GLN A 131 0.54 -10.68 8.08
CA GLN A 131 0.72 -12.01 8.68
C GLN A 131 -0.14 -12.21 9.94
N GLN A 132 -0.52 -11.13 10.61
CA GLN A 132 -1.37 -11.17 11.80
C GLN A 132 -2.86 -11.08 11.47
N ASP A 133 -3.22 -10.88 10.19
CA ASP A 133 -4.60 -10.72 9.79
C ASP A 133 -5.35 -12.06 9.80
N PRO A 134 -6.52 -12.16 10.46
CA PRO A 134 -7.25 -13.43 10.55
C PRO A 134 -7.76 -13.95 9.20
N LEU A 135 -7.91 -13.10 8.18
CA LEU A 135 -8.32 -13.53 6.84
C LEU A 135 -7.16 -14.16 6.05
N VAL A 136 -5.92 -13.91 6.46
CA VAL A 136 -4.73 -14.44 5.81
C VAL A 136 -4.46 -15.85 6.29
N LYS A 137 -4.27 -16.75 5.32
CA LYS A 137 -3.84 -18.12 5.56
C LYS A 137 -2.31 -18.22 5.50
N HIS A 138 -1.72 -17.67 4.44
CA HIS A 138 -0.27 -17.69 4.20
C HIS A 138 0.17 -16.45 3.44
N VAL A 139 1.42 -16.03 3.68
CA VAL A 139 2.13 -15.01 2.91
C VAL A 139 3.43 -15.62 2.43
N ASP A 140 3.61 -15.70 1.13
CA ASP A 140 4.80 -16.26 0.49
C ASP A 140 5.56 -15.18 -0.27
N LEU A 141 6.89 -15.26 -0.30
CA LEU A 141 7.69 -14.41 -1.18
C LEU A 141 7.42 -14.83 -2.63
N GLY A 142 7.05 -13.86 -3.47
CA GLY A 142 6.88 -14.07 -4.90
C GLY A 142 8.21 -14.45 -5.51
N GLN A 143 8.31 -15.66 -6.04
CA GLN A 143 9.46 -16.01 -6.84
C GLN A 143 9.30 -15.34 -8.21
N SER A 144 10.20 -14.41 -8.54
CA SER A 144 10.38 -14.02 -9.93
C SER A 144 10.78 -15.28 -10.69
N VAL A 145 9.98 -15.67 -11.68
CA VAL A 145 10.35 -16.73 -12.63
C VAL A 145 11.41 -16.16 -13.58
N GLY A 146 12.58 -15.84 -13.02
CA GLY A 146 13.75 -15.37 -13.74
C GLY A 146 14.41 -16.56 -14.40
N GLY A 147 14.32 -16.62 -15.72
CA GLY A 147 15.04 -17.60 -16.53
C GLY A 147 16.52 -17.62 -16.17
N GLY A 148 17.07 -18.83 -16.01
CA GLY A 148 18.51 -19.05 -15.92
C GLY A 148 19.19 -18.54 -17.18
N ALA A 149 19.68 -17.30 -17.14
CA ALA A 149 20.79 -16.89 -17.97
C ALA A 149 22.05 -17.11 -17.12
N GLU A 150 22.53 -18.35 -17.14
CA GLU A 150 23.86 -18.64 -16.64
C GLU A 150 24.86 -17.78 -17.41
N PRO A 151 25.77 -17.05 -16.76
CA PRO A 151 26.91 -16.50 -17.47
C PRO A 151 27.73 -17.70 -17.94
N VAL A 152 27.69 -17.98 -19.24
CA VAL A 152 28.55 -18.98 -19.87
C VAL A 152 29.98 -18.52 -19.61
N GLY A 153 30.62 -19.13 -18.61
CA GLY A 153 32.00 -18.87 -18.25
C GLY A 153 32.86 -19.09 -19.49
N LEU A 154 33.41 -18.00 -20.01
CA LEU A 154 34.41 -18.04 -21.06
C LEU A 154 35.62 -18.76 -20.47
N VAL A 155 35.75 -20.05 -20.75
CA VAL A 155 36.91 -20.86 -20.36
C VAL A 155 38.15 -20.29 -21.07
N SER A 156 38.91 -19.48 -20.34
CA SER A 156 40.27 -19.09 -20.72
C SER A 156 41.17 -20.32 -20.57
N GLY A 157 41.12 -21.19 -21.57
CA GLY A 157 41.98 -22.37 -21.70
C GLY A 157 43.36 -21.96 -22.17
N VAL A 158 44.30 -21.93 -21.23
CA VAL A 158 45.75 -21.91 -21.42
C VAL A 158 46.17 -22.91 -22.51
N ALA A 159 46.80 -22.41 -23.56
CA ALA A 159 47.52 -23.24 -24.54
C ALA A 159 48.87 -23.65 -23.94
N ALA A 160 49.06 -24.96 -23.71
CA ALA A 160 50.36 -25.52 -23.35
C ALA A 160 51.22 -25.71 -24.61
N PRO A 161 52.53 -25.42 -24.58
CA PRO A 161 53.42 -25.66 -25.71
C PRO A 161 53.83 -27.14 -25.80
N LEU A 162 53.71 -27.72 -27.00
CA LEU A 162 54.27 -29.03 -27.33
C LEU A 162 55.79 -28.90 -27.50
N SER A 163 56.55 -29.50 -26.59
CA SER A 163 57.97 -29.79 -26.81
C SER A 163 58.11 -31.08 -27.61
N LEU A 164 58.80 -30.98 -28.75
CA LEU A 164 59.17 -32.08 -29.65
C LEU A 164 60.49 -32.70 -29.15
N VAL A 165 60.52 -34.03 -28.96
CA VAL A 165 61.74 -34.86 -28.89
C VAL A 165 61.62 -35.90 -29.98
#